data_AF-A0A959TI55-F1
#
_entry.id   AF-A0A959TI55-F1
#
_cell.length_a   1.000
_cell.length_b   1.000
_cell.length_c   1.000
_cell.angle_alpha   90.00
_cell.angle_beta   90.00
_cell.angle_gamma   90.00
#
_symmetry.space_group_name_H-M   'P 1'
#
loop_
_entity.id
_entity.type
_entity.pdbx_description
1 polymer ?
#
loop_
_entity_poly.entity_id
_entity_poly.type
_entity_poly.pdbx_seq_one_letter_code
_entity_poly.pdbx_strand_id
1 'polypeptide(L)' 'GPRTGAFTYNLLHHKGLAIALAAAGVLLVVNPLLWLGLAMFGHAALDRMLGYGLKFPDSFQHTHLGWIGRQGPR' A
#
# COMPACT_ATOMS: atom_id res chain seq x y z
N GLY A 1 1.07 4.89 17.01
CA GLY A 1 1.23 3.49 17.44
C GLY A 1 1.03 2.53 16.27
N PRO A 2 1.26 1.22 16.44
CA PRO A 2 1.22 0.22 15.37
C PRO A 2 -0.06 0.27 14.52
N ARG A 3 -1.23 0.43 15.15
CA ARG A 3 -2.53 0.53 14.46
C ARG A 3 -2.60 1.68 13.46
N THR A 4 -2.25 2.90 13.89
CA THR A 4 -2.29 4.10 13.03
C THR A 4 -1.30 3.97 11.88
N GLY A 5 -0.08 3.47 12.16
CA GLY A 5 0.93 3.24 11.13
C GLY A 5 0.48 2.20 10.10
N ALA A 6 -0.06 1.07 10.57
CA ALA A 6 -0.61 0.02 9.72
C ALA A 6 -1.74 0.53 8.83
N PHE A 7 -2.68 1.30 9.40
CA PHE A 7 -3.79 1.88 8.65
C PHE A 7 -3.31 2.82 7.54
N THR A 8 -2.49 3.83 7.88
CA THR A 8 -1.99 4.81 6.91
C THR A 8 -1.17 4.14 5.81
N TYR A 9 -0.30 3.19 6.19
CA TYR A 9 0.47 2.42 5.21
C TYR A 9 -0.45 1.62 4.28
N ASN A 10 -1.40 0.87 4.85
CA ASN A 10 -2.31 0.03 4.06
C ASN A 10 -3.17 0.86 3.09
N LEU A 11 -3.61 2.05 3.50
CA LEU A 11 -4.37 2.97 2.66
C LEU A 11 -3.54 3.40 1.44
N LEU A 12 -2.29 3.85 1.66
CA LEU A 12 -1.39 4.29 0.57
C LEU A 12 -0.95 3.12 -0.33
N HIS A 13 -0.92 1.90 0.19
CA HIS A 13 -0.53 0.68 -0.53
C HIS A 13 -1.72 -0.15 -1.03
N HIS A 14 -2.94 0.42 -0.98
CA HIS A 14 -4.14 -0.24 -1.46
C HIS A 14 -4.26 -0.11 -2.98
N LYS A 15 -3.96 -1.19 -3.70
CA LYS A 15 -4.00 -1.20 -5.18
C LYS A 15 -5.38 -0.85 -5.75
N GLY A 16 -6.47 -1.19 -5.05
CA GLY A 16 -7.82 -0.80 -5.46
C GLY A 16 -8.03 0.72 -5.46
N LEU A 17 -7.51 1.42 -4.45
CA LEU A 17 -7.56 2.88 -4.37
C LEU A 17 -6.72 3.50 -5.49
N ALA A 18 -5.52 2.96 -5.73
CA ALA A 18 -4.65 3.43 -6.80
C ALA A 18 -5.30 3.29 -8.19
N ILE A 19 -5.93 2.13 -8.47
CA ILE A 19 -6.67 1.89 -9.70
C ILE A 19 -7.87 2.84 -9.82
N ALA A 20 -8.63 3.04 -8.72
CA ALA A 20 -9.76 3.96 -8.71
C ALA A 20 -9.34 5.40 -9.01
N LEU A 21 -8.24 5.88 -8.44
CA LEU A 21 -7.68 7.20 -8.75
C LEU A 21 -7.23 7.31 -10.21
N ALA A 22 -6.53 6.29 -10.72
CA ALA A 22 -6.12 6.27 -12.13
C ALA A 22 -7.34 6.30 -13.07
N ALA A 23 -8.35 5.47 -12.81
CA ALA A 23 -9.60 5.45 -13.57
C ALA A 23 -10.35 6.79 -13.50
N ALA A 24 -10.45 7.39 -12.31
CA ALA A 24 -11.04 8.72 -12.14
C ALA A 24 -10.26 9.79 -12.93
N GLY A 25 -8.93 9.74 -12.93
CA GLY A 25 -8.09 10.62 -13.74
C GLY A 25 -8.35 10.52 -15.23
N VAL A 26 -8.60 9.31 -15.75
CA VAL A 26 -9.01 9.10 -17.16
C VAL A 26 -10.42 9.63 -17.40
N LEU A 27 -11.40 9.22 -16.58
CA LEU A 27 -12.82 9.55 -16.79
C LEU A 27 -13.11 11.04 -16.64
N LEU A 28 -12.40 11.73 -15.76
CA LEU A 28 -12.55 13.17 -15.51
C LEU A 28 -11.56 14.02 -16.31
N VAL A 29 -10.66 13.40 -17.09
CA VAL A 29 -9.61 14.08 -17.87
C VAL A 29 -8.69 14.95 -16.98
N VAL A 30 -8.33 14.42 -15.80
CA VAL A 30 -7.47 15.10 -14.82
C VAL A 30 -6.11 14.39 -14.77
N ASN A 31 -5.16 14.87 -15.58
CA ASN A 31 -3.82 14.28 -15.69
C ASN A 31 -3.08 14.09 -14.34
N PRO A 32 -3.08 15.07 -13.41
CA PRO A 32 -2.44 14.87 -12.10
C PRO A 32 -3.02 13.69 -11.32
N LEU A 33 -4.34 13.47 -11.42
CA LEU A 33 -5.03 12.38 -10.73
C LEU A 33 -4.68 11.02 -11.34
N LEU A 34 -4.56 10.95 -12.67
CA LEU A 34 -4.06 9.76 -13.37
C LEU A 34 -2.64 9.40 -12.90
N TRP A 35 -1.73 10.38 -12.92
CA TRP A 35 -0.35 10.17 -12.49
C TRP A 35 -0.24 9.77 -11.02
N LEU A 36 -1.07 10.35 -10.15
CA LEU A 36 -1.16 9.96 -8.74
C LEU A 36 -1.56 8.48 -8.61
N GLY A 37 -2.61 8.05 -9.31
CA GLY A 37 -3.06 6.65 -9.30
C GLY A 37 -1.99 5.68 -9.81
N LEU A 38 -1.34 5.99 -10.92
CA LEU A 38 -0.26 5.17 -11.48
C LEU A 38 0.96 5.11 -10.55
N ALA A 39 1.37 6.24 -9.96
CA ALA A 39 2.47 6.30 -9.02
C ALA A 39 2.17 5.47 -7.75
N MET A 40 0.96 5.60 -7.19
CA MET A 40 0.52 4.81 -6.05
C MET A 40 0.49 3.32 -6.38
N PHE A 41 0.02 2.94 -7.57
CA PHE A 41 -0.01 1.54 -8.00
C PHE A 41 1.41 0.98 -8.15
N GLY A 42 2.29 1.69 -8.83
CA GLY A 42 3.70 1.31 -9.00
C GLY A 42 4.43 1.19 -7.66
N HIS A 43 4.22 2.13 -6.75
CA HIS A 43 4.76 2.09 -5.39
C HIS A 43 4.27 0.84 -4.63
N ALA A 44 2.96 0.59 -4.62
CA ALA A 44 2.37 -0.56 -3.94
C ALA A 44 2.75 -1.92 -4.54
N ALA A 45 3.09 -1.96 -5.83
CA ALA A 45 3.58 -3.14 -6.52
C ALA A 45 5.06 -3.40 -6.21
N LEU A 46 5.91 -2.38 -6.30
CA LEU A 46 7.33 -2.47 -5.98
C LEU A 46 7.54 -2.87 -4.52
N ASP A 47 6.80 -2.27 -3.60
CA ASP A 47 6.81 -2.62 -2.18
C ASP A 47 6.52 -4.13 -1.97
N ARG A 48 5.51 -4.67 -2.65
CA ARG A 48 5.20 -6.11 -2.61
C ARG A 48 6.27 -7.00 -3.24
N MET A 49 6.90 -6.55 -4.31
CA MET A 49 8.03 -7.28 -4.92
C MET A 49 9.23 -7.37 -3.98
N LEU A 50 9.43 -6.37 -3.12
CA LEU A 50 10.49 -6.35 -2.11
C LEU A 50 10.14 -7.15 -0.84
N GLY A 51 9.01 -7.87 -0.84
CA GLY A 51 8.57 -8.70 0.29
C GLY A 51 7.85 -7.92 1.39
N TYR A 52 7.55 -6.64 1.18
CA TYR A 52 6.66 -5.90 2.07
C TYR A 52 5.20 -6.24 1.74
N GLY A 53 4.32 -6.14 2.74
CA GLY A 53 2.92 -6.48 2.60
C GLY A 53 2.05 -5.60 3.48
N LEU A 54 0.73 -5.72 3.30
CA LEU A 54 -0.24 -5.09 4.17
C LEU A 54 0.01 -5.46 5.63
N LYS A 55 0.00 -4.44 6.48
CA LYS A 55 0.37 -4.47 7.89
C LYS A 55 -0.82 -4.86 8.76
N PHE A 56 -0.58 -5.70 9.76
CA PHE A 56 -1.53 -5.96 10.82
C PHE A 56 -1.44 -4.88 11.93
N PRO A 57 -2.54 -4.65 12.68
CA PRO A 57 -2.62 -3.58 13.68
C PRO A 57 -1.79 -3.84 14.96
N ASP A 58 -1.29 -5.06 15.14
CA ASP A 58 -0.49 -5.53 16.27
C ASP A 58 0.99 -5.17 16.14
N SER A 59 1.56 -5.20 14.93
CA SER A 59 2.96 -4.84 14.66
C SER A 59 3.17 -4.38 13.23
N PHE A 60 4.03 -3.38 13.02
CA PHE A 60 4.40 -2.91 11.68
C PHE A 60 5.30 -3.90 10.91
N GLN A 61 5.90 -4.88 11.62
CA GLN A 61 6.67 -5.96 11.00
C GLN A 61 5.79 -7.17 10.67
N HIS A 62 4.58 -7.27 11.23
CA HIS A 62 3.63 -8.33 10.93
C HIS A 62 2.82 -7.95 9.69
N THR A 63 2.96 -8.73 8.64
CA THR A 63 2.25 -8.50 7.37
C THR A 63 1.53 -9.75 6.89
N HIS A 64 0.61 -9.59 5.94
CA HIS A 64 -0.05 -10.74 5.29
C HIS A 64 0.91 -11.66 4.52
N LEU A 65 2.15 -11.22 4.20
CA LEU A 65 3.18 -12.07 3.59
C LEU A 65 4.06 -12.76 4.65
N GLY A 66 3.79 -12.52 5.93
CA GLY A 66 4.59 -12.98 7.05
C GLY A 66 5.30 -11.84 7.78
N TRP A 67 6.23 -12.22 8.65
CA TRP A 67 7.00 -11.30 9.47
C TRP A 67 8.24 -10.81 8.72
N ILE A 68 8.45 -9.50 8.77
CA ILE A 68 9.65 -8.88 8.21
C ILE A 68 10.80 -8.99 9.24
N GLY A 69 11.95 -9.46 8.79
CA GLY A 69 13.14 -9.63 9.63
C GLY A 69 13.01 -10.76 10.65
N ARG A 70 13.89 -10.77 11.67
CA ARG A 70 13.93 -11.84 12.70
C ARG A 70 12.91 -11.67 13.83
N GLN A 71 11.90 -10.80 13.66
CA GLN A 71 10.94 -10.44 14.72
C GLN A 71 9.65 -11.25 14.68
N GLY A 72 9.67 -12.47 14.12
CA GLY A 72 8.52 -13.37 14.21
C GLY A 72 8.11 -13.67 15.66
N PRO A 73 6.86 -14.08 15.91
CA PRO A 73 6.43 -14.50 17.23
C PRO A 73 7.35 -15.62 17.67
N ARG A 74 7.90 -15.53 18.88
CA ARG A 74 8.59 -16.64 19.52
C ARG A 74 7.58 -17.69 19.96
#